data_AF-A0A132H0Q7-F1
#
_entry.id   AF-A0A132H0Q7-F1
#
_cell.length_a   1.000
_cell.length_b   1.000
_cell.length_c   1.000
_cell.angle_alpha   90.00
_cell.angle_beta   90.00
_cell.angle_gamma   90.00
#
_symmetry.space_group_name_H-M   'P 1'
#
loop_
_entity.id
_entity.type
_entity.pdbx_description
1 polymer ?
#
loop_
_entity_poly.entity_id
_entity_poly.type
_entity_poly.pdbx_seq_one_letter_code
_entity_poly.pdbx_strand_id
1 'polypeptide(L)'
;MQINNAIVTETNTHITDSSLIRSKEAMREYLQGLRDHTPEEMAVNQRDIESQIREWRSHNLFYFFHVFRSRTKDVDLELKQTWYRELFCRVVSFFYFWDR
;
A
#
# COMPACT_ATOMS: atom_id res chain seq x y z
N MET A 1 13.62 9.07 -1.28
CA MET A 1 13.09 10.05 -2.27
C MET A 1 11.66 10.40 -1.90
N GLN A 2 11.26 11.68 -2.00
CA GLN A 2 9.87 12.09 -1.77
C GLN A 2 9.19 12.40 -3.12
N ILE A 3 8.01 11.84 -3.34
CA ILE A 3 7.19 12.05 -4.53
C ILE A 3 5.75 12.21 -4.09
N ASN A 4 5.13 13.36 -4.37
CA ASN A 4 3.80 13.71 -3.86
C ASN A 4 3.72 13.50 -2.33
N ASN A 5 2.74 12.71 -1.89
CA ASN A 5 2.49 12.29 -0.52
C ASN A 5 3.19 10.97 -0.13
N ALA A 6 4.20 10.52 -0.91
CA ALA A 6 4.95 9.29 -0.64
C ALA A 6 6.44 9.53 -0.36
N ILE A 7 7.00 8.74 0.55
CA ILE A 7 8.43 8.60 0.82
C ILE A 7 8.86 7.21 0.37
N VAL A 8 9.69 7.15 -0.66
CA VAL A 8 10.18 5.93 -1.28
C VAL A 8 11.64 5.71 -0.88
N THR A 9 11.95 4.51 -0.40
CA THR A 9 13.30 4.06 -0.06
C THR A 9 13.55 2.67 -0.66
N GLU A 10 14.79 2.20 -0.56
CA GLU A 10 15.17 0.83 -0.98
C GLU A 10 14.46 -0.27 -0.17
N THR A 11 13.94 0.06 1.02
CA THR A 11 13.37 -0.95 1.94
C THR A 11 11.89 -0.76 2.25
N ASN A 12 11.34 0.43 2.00
CA ASN A 12 9.94 0.76 2.27
C ASN A 12 9.42 1.83 1.31
N THR A 13 8.13 1.76 1.01
CA THR A 13 7.36 2.85 0.38
C THR A 13 6.26 3.27 1.33
N HIS A 14 6.44 4.43 1.96
CA HIS A 14 5.47 5.02 2.88
C HIS A 14 4.56 5.99 2.11
N ILE A 15 3.25 5.81 2.19
CA ILE A 15 2.27 6.69 1.54
C ILE A 15 1.38 7.32 2.61
N THR A 16 1.47 8.64 2.75
CA THR A 16 0.65 9.40 3.70
C THR A 16 -0.77 9.59 3.18
N ASP A 17 -1.75 9.56 4.08
CA ASP A 17 -3.17 9.68 3.76
C ASP A 17 -3.68 8.64 2.74
N SER A 18 -3.04 7.47 2.74
CA SER A 18 -3.33 6.37 1.81
C SER A 18 -4.76 5.85 1.93
N SER A 19 -5.40 6.02 3.08
CA SER A 19 -6.81 5.73 3.35
C SER A 19 -7.82 6.56 2.52
N LEU A 20 -7.38 7.66 1.90
CA LEU A 20 -8.20 8.46 0.98
C LEU A 20 -8.30 7.84 -0.42
N ILE A 21 -7.32 7.03 -0.82
CA ILE A 21 -7.31 6.33 -2.11
C ILE A 21 -7.97 4.97 -1.91
N ARG A 22 -9.18 4.81 -2.43
CA ARG A 22 -10.04 3.67 -2.07
C ARG A 22 -10.20 2.62 -3.15
N SER A 23 -10.20 3.02 -4.42
CA SER A 23 -10.41 2.07 -5.52
C SER A 23 -9.12 1.34 -5.87
N LYS A 24 -9.25 0.06 -6.26
CA LYS A 24 -8.14 -0.76 -6.73
C LYS A 24 -7.41 -0.09 -7.90
N GLU A 25 -8.16 0.50 -8.82
CA GLU A 25 -7.65 1.18 -10.01
C GLU A 25 -6.82 2.40 -9.62
N ALA A 26 -7.32 3.26 -8.73
CA ALA A 26 -6.58 4.44 -8.28
C ALA A 26 -5.30 4.07 -7.51
N MET A 27 -5.34 3.00 -6.70
CA MET A 27 -4.12 2.48 -6.05
C MET A 27 -3.10 2.01 -7.09
N ARG A 28 -3.55 1.32 -8.15
CA ARG A 28 -2.66 0.85 -9.22
C ARG A 28 -2.04 2.01 -9.97
N GLU A 29 -2.84 2.99 -10.39
CA GLU A 29 -2.37 4.20 -11.07
C GLU A 29 -1.37 4.95 -10.21
N TYR A 30 -1.64 5.08 -8.91
CA TYR A 30 -0.74 5.73 -7.97
C TYR A 30 0.61 5.01 -7.87
N LEU A 31 0.59 3.68 -7.71
CA LEU A 31 1.82 2.88 -7.64
C LEU A 31 2.60 2.93 -8.96
N GLN A 32 1.92 2.86 -10.11
CA GLN A 32 2.56 2.99 -11.42
C GLN A 32 3.22 4.37 -11.57
N GLY A 33 2.52 5.44 -11.19
CA GLY A 33 3.09 6.78 -11.19
C GLY A 33 4.32 6.91 -10.29
N LEU A 34 4.36 6.25 -9.12
CA LEU A 34 5.56 6.21 -8.30
C LEU A 34 6.71 5.46 -9.00
N ARG A 35 6.43 4.32 -9.62
CA ARG A 35 7.45 3.51 -10.33
C ARG A 35 8.09 4.26 -11.48
N ASP A 36 7.30 4.96 -12.27
CA ASP A 36 7.78 5.74 -13.42
C ASP A 36 8.77 6.85 -13.03
N HIS A 37 8.72 7.29 -11.76
CA HIS A 37 9.55 8.36 -11.23
C HIS A 37 10.58 7.87 -10.20
N THR A 38 10.74 6.55 -10.03
CA THR A 38 11.69 5.99 -9.04
C THR A 38 12.65 4.99 -9.68
N PRO A 39 13.92 4.96 -9.23
CA PRO A 39 14.88 3.94 -9.69
C PRO A 39 14.41 2.50 -9.41
N GLU A 40 14.87 1.55 -10.23
CA GLU A 40 14.44 0.15 -10.16
C GLU A 40 14.75 -0.51 -8.80
N GLU A 41 15.81 -0.10 -8.13
CA GLU A 41 16.24 -0.61 -6.81
C GLU A 41 15.29 -0.23 -5.66
N MET A 42 14.35 0.69 -5.88
CA MET A 42 13.42 1.14 -4.83
C MET A 42 12.38 0.07 -4.50
N ALA A 43 11.94 0.03 -3.23
CA ALA A 43 11.01 -0.99 -2.73
C ALA A 43 9.71 -1.10 -3.54
N VAL A 44 9.20 0.04 -4.05
CA VAL A 44 7.99 0.09 -4.90
C VAL A 44 8.15 -0.69 -6.20
N ASN A 45 9.35 -0.70 -6.79
CA ASN A 45 9.69 -1.38 -8.05
C ASN A 45 10.02 -2.86 -7.83
N GLN A 46 10.64 -3.19 -6.70
CA GLN A 46 11.11 -4.54 -6.38
C GLN A 46 9.98 -5.53 -5.97
N ARG A 47 8.78 -5.04 -5.65
CA ARG A 47 7.63 -5.88 -5.25
C ARG A 47 6.59 -6.02 -6.36
N ASP A 48 5.78 -7.07 -6.32
CA ASP A 48 4.59 -7.19 -7.19
C ASP A 48 3.54 -6.10 -6.87
N ILE A 49 2.97 -5.47 -7.91
CA ILE A 49 1.95 -4.42 -7.77
C ILE A 49 0.71 -4.98 -7.07
N GLU A 50 0.25 -6.17 -7.46
CA GLU A 50 -0.98 -6.73 -6.87
C GLU A 50 -0.79 -7.05 -5.39
N SER A 51 0.41 -7.46 -4.98
CA SER A 51 0.76 -7.66 -3.57
C SER A 51 0.71 -6.36 -2.77
N GLN A 52 1.29 -5.29 -3.32
CA GLN A 52 1.25 -3.96 -2.70
C GLN A 52 -0.20 -3.44 -2.57
N ILE A 53 -1.03 -3.63 -3.60
CA ILE A 53 -2.45 -3.26 -3.57
C ILE A 53 -3.22 -4.05 -2.50
N ARG A 54 -2.98 -5.36 -2.35
CA ARG A 54 -3.65 -6.16 -1.30
C ARG A 54 -3.32 -5.67 0.10
N GLU A 55 -2.05 -5.36 0.35
CA GLU A 55 -1.59 -4.80 1.61
C GLU A 55 -2.24 -3.43 1.89
N TRP A 56 -2.26 -2.56 0.87
CA TRP A 56 -2.91 -1.26 0.96
C TRP A 56 -4.41 -1.38 1.28
N ARG A 57 -5.14 -2.22 0.54
CA ARG A 57 -6.56 -2.50 0.83
C ARG A 57 -6.78 -3.01 2.25
N SER A 58 -5.85 -3.83 2.77
CA SER A 58 -5.93 -4.32 4.14
C SER A 58 -5.76 -3.20 5.17
N HIS A 59 -4.83 -2.27 4.95
CA HIS A 59 -4.67 -1.06 5.77
C HIS A 59 -5.93 -0.18 5.74
N ASN A 60 -6.47 0.08 4.55
CA ASN A 60 -7.70 0.86 4.40
C ASN A 60 -8.89 0.20 5.07
N LEU A 61 -8.98 -1.14 5.04
CA LEU A 61 -10.04 -1.87 5.74
C LEU A 61 -9.96 -1.66 7.26
N PHE A 62 -8.76 -1.72 7.84
CA PHE A 62 -8.59 -1.46 9.27
C PHE A 62 -8.90 -0.01 9.63
N TYR A 63 -8.52 0.94 8.77
CA TYR A 63 -8.88 2.34 8.95
C TYR A 63 -10.40 2.54 8.96
N PHE A 64 -11.10 1.89 8.04
CA PHE A 64 -12.56 1.90 7.95
C PHE A 64 -13.22 1.34 9.21
N PHE A 65 -12.73 0.21 9.73
CA PHE A 65 -13.20 -0.35 11.01
C PHE A 65 -12.74 0.44 12.25
N HIS A 66 -12.05 1.57 12.07
CA HIS A 66 -11.46 2.37 13.15
C HIS A 66 -10.47 1.60 14.05
N VAL A 67 -9.93 0.50 13.52
CA VAL A 67 -8.92 -0.30 14.19
C VAL A 67 -7.56 0.35 13.96
N PHE A 68 -6.87 0.72 15.06
CA PHE A 68 -5.59 1.41 15.04
C PHE A 68 -5.56 2.63 14.09
N ARG A 69 -6.62 3.44 14.10
CA ARG A 69 -6.88 4.52 13.12
C ARG A 69 -5.70 5.46 12.86
N SER A 70 -4.91 5.79 13.89
CA SER A 70 -3.72 6.64 13.75
C SER A 70 -2.57 5.97 12.99
N ARG A 71 -2.53 4.63 12.95
CA ARG A 71 -1.54 3.82 12.23
C ARG A 71 -2.01 3.34 10.87
N THR A 72 -3.32 3.38 10.61
CA THR A 72 -3.94 2.86 9.38
C THR A 72 -4.40 3.97 8.43
N LYS A 73 -4.25 5.23 8.83
CA LYS A 73 -4.42 6.41 7.96
C LYS A 73 -3.46 6.39 6.77
N ASP A 74 -2.26 5.90 7.04
CA ASP A 74 -1.13 5.77 6.12
C ASP A 74 -0.83 4.27 5.86
N VAL A 75 -0.06 3.99 4.81
CA VAL A 75 0.42 2.63 4.50
C VAL A 75 1.93 2.61 4.34
N ASP A 76 2.55 1.58 4.92
CA ASP A 76 3.95 1.22 4.72
C ASP A 76 4.02 -0.06 3.90
N LEU A 77 4.52 0.05 2.67
CA LEU A 77 4.71 -1.06 1.75
C LEU A 77 6.15 -1.56 1.85
N GLU A 78 6.45 -2.31 2.91
CA GLU A 78 7.78 -2.83 3.19
C GLU A 78 8.24 -3.83 2.12
N LEU A 79 9.52 -3.76 1.74
CA LEU A 79 10.14 -4.67 0.77
C LEU A 79 10.14 -6.12 1.29
N LYS A 80 10.59 -6.29 2.54
CA LYS A 80 10.69 -7.59 3.20
C LYS A 80 9.44 -7.86 4.02
N GLN A 81 8.61 -8.78 3.55
CA GLN A 81 7.42 -9.20 4.28
C GLN A 81 7.60 -10.60 4.86
N THR A 82 7.17 -10.77 6.10
CA THR A 82 6.99 -12.10 6.67
C THR A 82 5.83 -12.81 5.96
N TRP A 83 5.98 -14.09 5.66
CA TRP A 83 4.98 -14.87 4.91
C TRP A 83 3.57 -14.82 5.50
N TYR A 84 3.44 -14.76 6.83
CA TYR A 84 2.14 -14.67 7.51
C TYR A 84 1.45 -13.31 7.29
N ARG A 85 2.22 -12.23 7.10
CA ARG A 85 1.69 -10.89 6.80
C ARG A 85 1.12 -10.85 5.38
N GLU A 86 1.79 -11.50 4.43
CA GLU A 86 1.25 -11.66 3.08
C GLU A 86 -0.06 -12.46 3.07
N LEU A 87 -0.09 -13.59 3.78
CA LEU A 87 -1.28 -14.43 3.89
C LEU A 87 -2.44 -13.66 4.53
N PHE A 88 -2.17 -12.94 5.62
CA PHE A 88 -3.15 -12.09 6.28
C PHE A 88 -3.70 -11.02 5.34
N CYS A 89 -2.83 -10.29 4.62
CA CYS A 89 -3.27 -9.27 3.66
C CYS A 89 -4.11 -9.87 2.52
N ARG A 90 -3.79 -11.09 2.05
CA ARG A 90 -4.62 -11.79 1.06
C ARG A 90 -6.03 -12.07 1.58
N VAL A 91 -6.16 -12.57 2.81
CA VAL A 91 -7.47 -12.87 3.42
C VAL A 91 -8.24 -11.59 3.72
N VAL A 92 -7.59 -10.57 4.30
CA VAL A 92 -8.24 -9.32 4.71
C VAL A 92 -8.66 -8.49 3.50
N SER A 93 -7.81 -8.38 2.47
CA SER A 93 -8.16 -7.63 1.25
C SER A 93 -9.36 -8.20 0.51
N PHE A 94 -9.67 -9.49 0.65
CA PHE A 94 -10.89 -10.09 0.12
C PHE A 94 -12.17 -9.45 0.71
N PHE A 95 -12.13 -9.07 2.00
CA PHE A 95 -13.25 -8.41 2.68
C PHE A 95 -13.32 -6.90 2.43
N TYR A 96 -12.35 -6.34 1.70
CA TYR A 96 -12.39 -4.95 1.28
C TYR A 96 -13.36 -4.81 0.09
N PHE A 97 -14.66 -4.75 0.38
CA PHE A 97 -15.71 -4.51 -0.64
C PHE A 97 -15.97 -3.02 -0.90
N TRP A 98 -15.18 -2.14 -0.26
CA TRP A 98 -15.29 -0.70 -0.38
C TRP A 98 -14.52 -0.21 -1.63
N ASP A 99 -15.01 -0.58 -2.81
CA ASP A 99 -14.51 -0.12 -4.12
C ASP A 99 -15.41 0.99 -4.73
N ARG A 100 -16.27 1.62 -3.91
CA ARG A 100 -17.13 2.75 -4.32
C ARG A 100 -16.60 4.10 -3.83
#